data_AF-A0A7S3IRU3-F1
#
_entry.id   AF-A0A7S3IRU3-F1
#
_cell.length_a   1.000
_cell.length_b   1.000
_cell.length_c   1.000
_cell.angle_alpha   90.00
_cell.angle_beta   90.00
_cell.angle_gamma   90.00
#
_symmetry.space_group_name_H-M   'P 1'
#
loop_
_entity.id
_entity.type
_entity.pdbx_description
1 polymer ?
#
loop_
_entity_poly.entity_id
_entity_poly.type
_entity_poly.pdbx_seq_one_letter_code
_entity_poly.pdbx_strand_id
1 'polypeptide(L)'
;MGYDMATKEKNVGWYKRVYLAAQAFFSRVEQPMPDALKGKTGQNEAKIVQEYEQLVKLKDQEIQKQSKQLIKDSLRISIKELGQIQYVNGHLHEATQQWVKSLDLSSSPEDIFQMNYYLAFCAYNFDHDFKLQKFAQ
;
A
#
# COMPACT_ATOMS: atom_id res chain seq x y z
N MET A 1 19.72 5.85 2.06
CA MET A 1 18.68 6.91 2.12
C MET A 1 17.32 6.42 1.63
N GLY A 2 17.11 6.12 0.34
CA GLY A 2 15.78 5.67 -0.16
C GLY A 2 15.30 4.32 0.43
N TYR A 3 16.21 3.36 0.59
CA TYR A 3 15.91 2.08 1.24
C TYR A 3 15.57 2.21 2.73
N ASP A 4 16.30 3.06 3.45
CA ASP A 4 16.08 3.28 4.88
C ASP A 4 14.73 3.99 5.10
N MET A 5 14.32 4.88 4.18
CA MET A 5 12.99 5.48 4.18
C MET A 5 11.91 4.45 3.89
N ALA A 6 12.05 3.64 2.84
CA ALA A 6 11.07 2.60 2.50
C ALA A 6 10.90 1.56 3.62
N THR A 7 11.98 1.22 4.32
CA THR A 7 11.95 0.32 5.48
C THR A 7 11.29 0.98 6.69
N LYS A 8 11.55 2.28 6.94
CA LYS A 8 10.90 3.04 8.01
C LYS A 8 9.40 3.23 7.77
N GLU A 9 8.99 3.43 6.52
CA GLU A 9 7.59 3.64 6.16
C GLU A 9 6.79 2.34 5.97
N LYS A 10 7.43 1.17 6.10
CA LYS A 10 6.81 -0.15 5.87
C LYS A 10 6.11 -0.26 4.51
N ASN A 11 6.57 0.49 3.52
CA ASN A 11 5.95 0.53 2.20
C ASN A 11 6.67 -0.44 1.26
N VAL A 12 6.12 -1.65 1.12
CA VAL A 12 6.67 -2.71 0.25
C VAL A 12 6.76 -2.22 -1.20
N GLY A 13 5.79 -1.42 -1.65
CA GLY A 13 5.79 -0.82 -2.99
C GLY A 13 7.00 0.11 -3.22
N TRP A 14 7.35 0.93 -2.24
CA TRP A 14 8.55 1.78 -2.30
C TRP A 14 9.82 0.95 -2.22
N TYR A 15 9.84 -0.07 -1.36
CA TYR A 15 10.98 -0.97 -1.22
C TYR A 15 11.33 -1.64 -2.56
N LYS A 16 10.32 -2.19 -3.24
CA LYS A 16 10.45 -2.79 -4.58
C LYS A 16 10.89 -1.77 -5.62
N ARG A 17 10.36 -0.54 -5.59
CA ARG A 17 10.74 0.52 -6.54
C ARG A 17 12.19 0.95 -6.40
N VAL A 18 12.66 1.18 -5.17
CA VAL A 18 14.06 1.55 -4.92
C VAL A 18 14.99 0.42 -5.37
N TYR A 19 14.58 -0.84 -5.16
CA TYR A 19 15.32 -2.01 -5.66
C TYR A 19 15.38 -2.06 -7.19
N LEU A 20 14.26 -1.96 -7.87
CA LEU A 20 14.20 -1.98 -9.34
C LEU A 20 14.99 -0.82 -9.95
N ALA A 21 14.89 0.38 -9.38
CA ALA A 21 15.65 1.55 -9.82
C ALA A 21 17.16 1.36 -9.62
N ALA A 22 17.58 0.81 -8.47
CA ALA A 22 18.98 0.48 -8.23
C ALA A 22 19.47 -0.59 -9.22
N GLN A 23 18.70 -1.65 -9.44
CA GLN A 23 19.03 -2.71 -10.39
C GLN A 23 19.20 -2.16 -11.82
N ALA A 24 18.28 -1.31 -12.28
CA ALA A 24 18.34 -0.67 -13.59
C ALA A 24 19.52 0.30 -13.75
N PHE A 25 19.88 1.02 -12.69
CA PHE A 25 21.05 1.89 -12.72
C PHE A 25 22.35 1.09 -12.82
N PHE A 26 22.53 0.10 -11.94
CA PHE A 26 23.75 -0.71 -11.87
C PHE A 26 23.94 -1.62 -13.10
N SER A 27 22.86 -2.11 -13.71
CA SER A 27 22.94 -2.81 -15.00
C SER A 27 23.41 -1.88 -16.13
N ARG A 28 22.99 -0.61 -16.11
CA ARG A 28 23.33 0.38 -17.14
C ARG A 28 24.75 0.92 -17.02
N VAL A 29 25.29 0.98 -15.80
CA VAL A 29 26.69 1.37 -15.55
C VAL A 29 27.67 0.20 -15.53
N GLU A 30 27.21 -1.02 -15.87
CA GLU A 30 28.00 -2.26 -15.87
C GLU A 30 28.74 -2.54 -14.54
N GLN A 31 28.20 -2.04 -13.43
CA GLN A 31 28.78 -2.24 -12.11
C GLN A 31 27.94 -3.23 -11.31
N PRO A 32 28.57 -4.13 -10.54
CA PRO A 32 27.84 -5.02 -9.67
C PRO A 32 27.12 -4.23 -8.58
N MET A 33 25.81 -4.46 -8.42
CA MET A 33 25.04 -3.81 -7.36
C MET A 33 25.66 -4.15 -5.98
N PRO A 34 25.90 -3.14 -5.11
CA PRO A 34 26.45 -3.33 -3.78
C PRO A 34 25.68 -4.36 -2.94
N ASP A 35 26.40 -5.20 -2.17
CA ASP A 35 25.79 -6.25 -1.34
C ASP A 35 24.87 -5.71 -0.25
N ALA A 36 25.10 -4.46 0.20
CA ALA A 36 24.20 -3.74 1.09
C ALA A 36 22.79 -3.55 0.50
N LEU A 37 22.65 -3.54 -0.84
CA LEU A 37 21.39 -3.44 -1.57
C LEU A 37 20.84 -4.82 -1.98
N LYS A 38 21.69 -5.86 -2.04
CA LYS A 38 21.30 -7.25 -2.37
C LYS A 38 20.88 -8.09 -1.15
N GLY A 39 21.53 -7.89 0.00
CA GLY A 39 21.51 -8.84 1.12
C GLY A 39 20.42 -8.62 2.18
N LYS A 40 19.68 -7.52 2.11
CA LYS A 40 18.61 -7.18 3.08
C LYS A 40 17.20 -7.22 2.50
N THR A 41 17.06 -7.60 1.23
CA THR A 41 15.80 -7.57 0.46
C THR A 41 14.90 -8.75 0.80
N GLY A 42 15.36 -10.00 0.64
CA GLY A 42 14.47 -11.15 0.82
C GLY A 42 13.90 -11.33 2.24
N GLN A 43 14.71 -11.15 3.29
CA GLN A 43 14.26 -11.37 4.67
C GLN A 43 13.39 -10.23 5.22
N ASN A 44 13.71 -8.97 4.91
CA ASN A 44 12.90 -7.85 5.34
C ASN A 44 11.62 -7.74 4.51
N GLU A 45 11.68 -8.00 3.21
CA GLU A 45 10.48 -8.05 2.37
C GLU A 45 9.53 -9.16 2.84
N ALA A 46 10.02 -10.38 3.06
CA ALA A 46 9.20 -11.47 3.58
C ALA A 46 8.55 -11.12 4.93
N LYS A 47 9.31 -10.47 5.82
CA LYS A 47 8.78 -10.03 7.12
C LYS A 47 7.71 -8.94 6.97
N ILE A 48 7.93 -7.94 6.12
CA ILE A 48 6.96 -6.86 5.90
C ILE A 48 5.70 -7.41 5.22
N VAL A 49 5.84 -8.32 4.25
CA VAL A 49 4.71 -9.02 3.61
C VAL A 49 3.93 -9.83 4.65
N GLN A 50 4.62 -10.57 5.52
CA GLN A 50 3.97 -11.35 6.57
C GLN A 50 3.25 -10.45 7.59
N GLU A 51 3.86 -9.33 8.00
CA GLU A 51 3.20 -8.33 8.86
C GLU A 51 1.95 -7.75 8.18
N TYR A 52 2.03 -7.41 6.89
CA TYR A 52 0.91 -6.92 6.10
C TYR A 52 -0.23 -7.94 6.02
N GLU A 53 0.06 -9.19 5.66
CA GLU A 53 -0.94 -10.26 5.55
C GLU A 53 -1.65 -10.51 6.89
N GLN A 54 -0.91 -10.46 8.00
CA GLN A 54 -1.49 -10.59 9.34
C GLN A 54 -2.42 -9.41 9.66
N LEU A 55 -2.01 -8.18 9.35
CA LEU A 55 -2.84 -6.99 9.57
C LEU A 55 -4.12 -7.02 8.75
N VAL A 56 -4.03 -7.37 7.46
CA VAL A 56 -5.19 -7.53 6.58
C VAL A 56 -6.11 -8.60 7.11
N LYS A 57 -5.59 -9.78 7.47
CA LYS A 57 -6.38 -10.89 8.00
C LYS A 57 -7.13 -10.51 9.29
N LEU A 58 -6.46 -9.82 10.21
CA LEU A 58 -7.09 -9.35 11.45
C LEU A 58 -8.21 -8.35 11.15
N LYS A 59 -7.98 -7.41 10.22
CA LYS A 59 -9.01 -6.45 9.83
C LYS A 59 -10.17 -7.08 9.08
N ASP A 60 -9.94 -8.04 8.20
CA ASP A 60 -11.01 -8.78 7.53
C ASP A 60 -11.87 -9.56 8.52
N GLN A 61 -11.28 -10.17 9.55
CA GLN A 61 -12.03 -10.85 10.61
C GLN A 61 -12.91 -9.87 11.40
N GLU A 62 -12.40 -8.67 11.69
CA GLU A 62 -13.15 -7.60 12.35
C GLU A 62 -14.33 -7.13 11.48
N ILE A 63 -14.09 -6.87 10.19
CA ILE A 63 -15.10 -6.47 9.20
C ILE A 63 -16.20 -7.54 9.10
N GLN A 64 -15.83 -8.82 9.02
CA GLN A 64 -16.81 -9.92 8.99
C GLN A 64 -17.67 -9.98 10.26
N LYS A 65 -17.08 -9.73 11.43
CA LYS A 65 -17.81 -9.67 12.70
C LYS A 65 -18.79 -8.50 12.72
N GLN A 66 -18.35 -7.30 12.35
CA GLN A 66 -19.19 -6.10 12.32
C GLN A 66 -20.31 -6.20 11.29
N SER A 67 -20.04 -6.80 10.12
CA SER A 67 -21.04 -7.06 9.08
C SER A 67 -22.16 -7.96 9.60
N LYS A 68 -21.83 -9.03 10.35
CA LYS A 68 -22.83 -9.91 10.99
C LYS A 68 -23.64 -9.20 12.09
N GLN A 69 -23.04 -8.23 12.77
CA GLN A 69 -23.69 -7.44 13.81
C GLN A 69 -24.51 -6.26 13.26
N LEU A 70 -24.48 -6.02 11.94
CA LEU A 70 -25.18 -4.92 11.25
C LEU A 70 -24.82 -3.52 11.79
N ILE A 71 -23.63 -3.35 12.35
CA ILE A 71 -23.13 -2.06 12.86
C ILE A 71 -22.49 -1.28 11.70
N LYS A 72 -23.32 -0.53 10.96
CA LYS A 72 -22.91 0.15 9.70
C LYS A 72 -21.72 1.11 9.88
N ASP A 73 -21.73 1.94 10.90
CA ASP A 73 -20.67 2.94 11.11
C ASP A 73 -19.32 2.30 11.44
N SER A 74 -19.33 1.30 12.34
CA SER A 74 -18.11 0.55 12.66
C SER A 74 -17.59 -0.22 11.45
N LEU A 75 -18.48 -0.87 10.70
CA LEU A 75 -18.13 -1.57 9.47
C LEU A 75 -17.46 -0.63 8.46
N ARG A 76 -18.06 0.54 8.23
CA ARG A 76 -17.52 1.57 7.34
C ARG A 76 -16.12 2.03 7.76
N ILE A 77 -15.93 2.31 9.06
CA ILE A 77 -14.64 2.73 9.61
C ILE A 77 -13.60 1.63 9.40
N SER A 78 -13.91 0.37 9.73
CA SER A 78 -12.95 -0.73 9.58
C SER A 78 -12.61 -1.01 8.12
N ILE A 79 -13.56 -0.88 7.18
CA ILE A 79 -13.29 -0.95 5.73
C ILE A 79 -12.37 0.20 5.29
N LYS A 80 -12.61 1.42 5.77
CA LYS A 80 -11.75 2.59 5.48
C LYS A 80 -10.32 2.35 5.97
N GLU A 81 -10.16 1.85 7.19
CA GLU A 81 -8.87 1.54 7.80
C GLU A 81 -8.14 0.44 7.02
N LEU A 82 -8.86 -0.59 6.56
CA LEU A 82 -8.27 -1.62 5.70
C LEU A 82 -7.72 -1.02 4.40
N GLY A 83 -8.45 -0.10 3.77
CA GLY A 83 -7.97 0.63 2.60
C GLY A 83 -6.71 1.46 2.89
N GLN A 84 -6.62 2.09 4.07
CA GLN A 84 -5.41 2.81 4.49
C GLN A 84 -4.21 1.89 4.70
N ILE A 85 -4.41 0.71 5.32
CA ILE A 85 -3.36 -0.30 5.49
C ILE A 85 -2.83 -0.73 4.11
N GLN A 86 -3.74 -1.02 3.18
CA GLN A 86 -3.39 -1.43 1.81
C GLN A 86 -2.63 -0.32 1.09
N TYR A 87 -3.08 0.92 1.21
CA TYR A 87 -2.42 2.08 0.60
C TYR A 87 -0.98 2.26 1.11
N VAL A 88 -0.77 2.25 2.43
CA VAL A 88 0.55 2.42 3.05
C VAL A 88 1.53 1.31 2.63
N ASN A 89 1.02 0.10 2.42
CA ASN A 89 1.84 -1.03 1.96
C ASN A 89 2.09 -1.03 0.43
N GLY A 90 1.48 -0.09 -0.30
CA GLY A 90 1.63 0.06 -1.76
C GLY A 90 0.62 -0.72 -2.59
N HIS A 91 -0.41 -1.29 -1.97
CA HIS A 91 -1.52 -2.01 -2.60
C HIS A 91 -2.63 -1.03 -3.02
N LEU A 92 -2.32 -0.18 -4.00
CA LEU A 92 -3.19 0.94 -4.40
C LEU A 92 -4.54 0.48 -5.00
N HIS A 93 -4.54 -0.64 -5.74
CA HIS A 93 -5.76 -1.15 -6.35
C HIS A 93 -6.73 -1.66 -5.28
N GLU A 94 -6.23 -2.47 -4.36
CA GLU A 94 -6.98 -3.02 -3.24
C GLU A 94 -7.48 -1.89 -2.33
N ALA A 95 -6.63 -0.92 -2.01
CA ALA A 95 -7.00 0.24 -1.21
C ALA A 95 -8.20 1.00 -1.82
N THR A 96 -8.15 1.22 -3.14
CA THR A 96 -9.24 1.88 -3.88
C THR A 96 -10.55 1.10 -3.77
N GLN A 97 -10.51 -0.22 -3.92
CA GLN A 97 -11.71 -1.06 -3.77
C GLN A 97 -12.33 -0.94 -2.37
N GLN A 98 -11.50 -0.90 -1.31
CA GLN A 98 -12.01 -0.76 0.05
C GLN A 98 -12.60 0.63 0.30
N TRP A 99 -11.96 1.70 -0.18
CA TRP A 99 -12.50 3.04 -0.05
C TRP A 99 -13.80 3.25 -0.82
N VAL A 100 -13.98 2.64 -1.98
CA VAL A 100 -15.28 2.61 -2.69
C VAL A 100 -16.35 1.92 -1.85
N LYS A 101 -16.05 0.73 -1.28
CA LYS A 101 -17.00 0.04 -0.39
C LYS A 101 -17.35 0.86 0.86
N SER A 102 -16.37 1.59 1.41
CA SER A 102 -16.61 2.49 2.55
C SER A 102 -17.45 3.71 2.15
N LEU A 103 -17.25 4.24 0.95
CA LEU A 103 -18.06 5.32 0.38
C LEU A 103 -19.53 4.89 0.22
N ASP A 104 -19.80 3.68 -0.25
CA ASP A 104 -21.16 3.14 -0.38
C ASP A 104 -21.91 3.07 0.97
N LEU A 105 -21.17 2.97 2.08
CA LEU A 105 -21.70 2.96 3.44
C LEU A 105 -21.68 4.34 4.11
N SER A 106 -21.16 5.36 3.45
CA SER A 106 -21.04 6.71 3.99
C SER A 106 -22.33 7.51 3.79
N SER A 107 -22.84 8.09 4.86
CA SER A 107 -24.05 8.93 4.86
C SER A 107 -23.77 10.39 5.20
N SER A 108 -22.65 10.68 5.88
CA SER A 108 -22.28 12.05 6.23
C SER A 108 -21.50 12.72 5.09
N PRO A 109 -21.70 14.04 4.87
CA PRO A 109 -20.90 14.80 3.91
C PRO A 109 -19.39 14.73 4.18
N GLU A 110 -19.00 14.71 5.45
CA GLU A 110 -17.59 14.66 5.87
C GLU A 110 -16.93 13.34 5.45
N ASP A 111 -17.61 12.22 5.65
CA ASP A 111 -17.11 10.90 5.30
C ASP A 111 -17.04 10.72 3.77
N ILE A 112 -18.07 11.20 3.06
CA ILE A 112 -18.08 11.22 1.59
C ILE A 112 -16.91 12.04 1.05
N PHE A 113 -16.69 13.25 1.58
CA PHE A 113 -15.57 14.10 1.19
C PHE A 113 -14.23 13.40 1.45
N GLN A 114 -14.06 12.82 2.64
CA GLN A 114 -12.84 12.13 3.01
C GLN A 114 -12.55 10.93 2.10
N MET A 115 -13.57 10.14 1.74
CA MET A 115 -13.39 9.00 0.83
C MET A 115 -13.01 9.47 -0.59
N ASN A 116 -13.68 10.51 -1.10
CA ASN A 116 -13.34 11.09 -2.39
C ASN A 116 -11.91 11.66 -2.42
N TYR A 117 -11.47 12.30 -1.33
CA TYR A 117 -10.10 12.76 -1.18
C TYR A 117 -9.10 11.60 -1.28
N TYR A 118 -9.33 10.49 -0.57
CA TYR A 118 -8.45 9.33 -0.64
C TYR A 118 -8.42 8.68 -2.02
N LEU A 119 -9.57 8.56 -2.68
CA LEU A 119 -9.66 8.02 -4.05
C LEU A 119 -8.89 8.91 -5.05
N ALA A 120 -9.07 10.23 -4.99
CA ALA A 120 -8.35 11.17 -5.85
C ALA A 120 -6.84 11.15 -5.60
N PHE A 121 -6.43 11.10 -4.33
CA PHE A 121 -5.03 10.99 -3.95
C PHE A 121 -4.42 9.67 -4.43
N CYS A 122 -5.15 8.55 -4.32
CA CYS A 122 -4.72 7.26 -4.84
C CYS A 122 -4.51 7.30 -6.36
N ALA A 123 -5.47 7.85 -7.10
CA ALA A 123 -5.40 7.97 -8.55
C ALA A 123 -4.20 8.80 -9.02
N TYR A 124 -3.90 9.90 -8.33
CA TYR A 124 -2.70 10.70 -8.59
C TYR A 124 -1.41 9.88 -8.40
N ASN A 125 -1.32 9.13 -7.32
CA ASN A 125 -0.16 8.28 -7.03
C ASN A 125 -0.04 7.11 -8.03
N PHE A 126 -1.16 6.57 -8.51
CA PHE A 126 -1.19 5.49 -9.51
C PHE A 126 -0.57 5.93 -10.85
N ASP A 127 -0.86 7.15 -11.32
CA ASP A 127 -0.29 7.69 -12.57
C ASP A 127 1.22 7.95 -12.45
N HIS A 128 1.70 8.36 -11.26
CA HIS A 128 3.13 8.54 -11.00
C HIS A 128 3.87 7.20 -10.92
N ASP A 129 3.21 6.17 -10.39
CA ASP A 129 3.71 4.80 -10.38
C ASP A 129 3.95 4.23 -11.77
N PHE A 130 2.97 4.42 -12.66
CA PHE A 130 3.05 3.96 -14.04
C PHE A 130 4.21 4.63 -14.80
N LYS A 131 4.42 5.92 -14.57
CA LYS A 131 5.53 6.68 -15.16
C LYS A 131 6.89 6.15 -14.72
N LEU A 132 7.07 5.84 -13.43
CA LEU A 132 8.33 5.28 -12.91
C LEU A 132 8.64 3.89 -13.48
N GLN A 133 7.65 3.02 -13.66
CA GLN A 133 7.85 1.71 -14.30
C GLN A 133 8.32 1.83 -15.75
N LYS A 134 7.82 2.82 -16.49
CA LYS A 134 8.23 3.09 -17.87
C LYS A 134 9.69 3.56 -17.99
N PHE A 135 10.25 4.17 -16.95
CA PHE A 135 11.66 4.56 -16.91
C PHE A 135 12.60 3.41 -16.51
N ALA A 136 12.06 2.31 -15.97
CA ALA A 136 12.83 1.14 -15.52
C ALA A 136 12.92 0.01 -16.58
N GLN A 137 12.25 0.16 -17.72
CA GLN A 137 12.36 -0.71 -18.91
C GLN A 137 13.32 -0.10 -19.93
#